data_AF-A0AAJ0E7R7-F1
#
_entry.id   AF-A0AAJ0E7R7-F1
#
_cell.length_a   1.000
_cell.length_b   1.000
_cell.length_c   1.000
_cell.angle_alpha   90.00
_cell.angle_beta   90.00
_cell.angle_gamma   90.00
#
_symmetry.space_group_name_H-M   'P 1'
#
loop_
_entity.id
_entity.type
_entity.pdbx_description
1 polymer ?
#
loop_
_entity_poly.entity_id
_entity_poly.type
_entity_poly.pdbx_seq_one_letter_code
_entity_poly.pdbx_strand_id
1 'polypeptide(L)' 'MWRWYQEAEICYVYLSDFVMPQAVNGQLSEEEAPVVDFEDCRWFTRGWTLQELLAPNQVVFLDKYWTVCGTKES' A
#
# COMPACT_ATOMS: atom_id res chain seq x y z
N MET A 1 -2.43 16.59 16.73
CA MET A 1 -2.69 15.97 15.42
C MET A 1 -1.55 15.05 15.01
N TRP A 2 -0.30 15.51 14.87
CA TRP A 2 0.88 14.64 14.57
C TRP A 2 1.10 13.50 15.59
N ARG A 3 0.93 13.79 16.89
CA ARG A 3 1.11 12.82 17.97
C ARG A 3 0.20 11.57 17.84
N TRP A 4 -1.01 11.73 17.31
CA TRP A 4 -1.92 10.60 17.09
C TRP A 4 -1.46 9.68 15.96
N TYR A 5 -0.77 10.20 14.95
CA TYR A 5 -0.20 9.39 13.88
C TYR A 5 1.06 8.66 14.37
N GLN A 6 1.89 9.33 15.19
CA GLN A 6 3.08 8.72 15.77
C GLN A 6 2.75 7.65 16.82
N GLU A 7 1.72 7.86 17.65
CA GLU A 7 1.29 6.92 18.69
C GLU A 7 0.31 5.85 18.15
N ALA A 8 -0.04 5.88 16.87
CA ALA A 8 -0.85 4.84 16.26
C ALA A 8 -0.09 3.51 16.24
N GLU A 9 -0.79 2.41 16.51
CA GLU A 9 -0.20 1.07 16.44
C GLU A 9 0.02 0.64 14.99
N ILE A 10 -0.94 0.94 14.11
CA ILE A 10 -0.95 0.51 12.71
C ILE A 10 -1.38 1.67 11.81
N CYS A 11 -0.72 1.81 10.66
CA CYS A 11 -1.17 2.67 9.56
C CYS A 11 -1.55 1.82 8.35
N TYR A 12 -2.78 2.00 7.86
CA TYR A 12 -3.25 1.36 6.63
C TYR A 12 -3.08 2.31 5.45
N VAL A 13 -2.42 1.82 4.40
CA VAL A 13 -2.21 2.55 3.14
C VAL A 13 -3.05 1.88 2.07
N TYR A 14 -4.06 2.58 1.57
CA TYR A 14 -4.92 2.11 0.49
C TYR A 14 -4.41 2.61 -0.86
N LEU A 15 -4.03 1.67 -1.73
CA LEU A 15 -3.50 1.90 -3.07
C LEU A 15 -4.61 1.71 -4.10
N SER A 16 -5.37 2.77 -4.36
CA SER A 16 -6.56 2.73 -5.24
C SER A 16 -6.27 2.39 -6.70
N ASP A 17 -5.04 2.63 -7.15
CA ASP A 17 -4.53 2.44 -8.51
C ASP A 17 -3.63 1.21 -8.65
N PHE A 18 -3.43 0.47 -7.56
CA PHE A 18 -2.72 -0.80 -7.54
C PHE A 18 -3.68 -1.97 -7.38
N VAL A 19 -3.38 -3.08 -8.03
CA VAL A 19 -4.03 -4.38 -7.81
C VAL A 19 -2.93 -5.38 -7.56
N MET A 20 -3.01 -6.14 -6.48
CA MET A 20 -2.00 -7.16 -6.21
C MET A 20 -2.16 -8.30 -7.24
N PRO A 21 -1.11 -8.69 -7.97
CA PRO A 21 -1.20 -9.83 -8.87
C PRO A 21 -1.50 -11.09 -8.06
N GLN A 22 -2.67 -11.70 -8.28
CA GLN A 22 -2.99 -12.99 -7.68
C GLN A 22 -2.49 -14.11 -8.60
N ALA A 23 -1.65 -14.99 -8.05
CA ALA A 23 -1.24 -16.20 -8.77
C ALA A 23 -2.34 -17.25 -8.64
N VAL A 24 -3.20 -17.38 -9.66
CA VAL A 24 -4.15 -18.50 -9.75
C VAL A 24 -3.43 -19.64 -10.46
N ASN A 25 -3.23 -20.77 -9.79
CA ASN A 25 -2.51 -21.94 -10.32
C ASN A 25 -1.06 -21.68 -10.79
N GLY A 26 -0.36 -20.72 -10.17
CA GLY A 26 1.03 -20.40 -10.52
C GLY A 26 1.19 -19.56 -11.79
N GLN A 27 0.09 -19.09 -12.37
CA GLN A 27 0.09 -18.10 -13.44
C GLN A 27 -0.52 -16.79 -12.90
N LEU A 28 0.10 -15.67 -13.24
CA LEU A 28 -0.46 -14.35 -12.94
C LEU A 28 -1.72 -14.19 -13.80
N SER A 29 -2.87 -13.96 -13.17
CA SER A 29 -4.12 -13.72 -13.90
C SER A 29 -4.02 -12.38 -14.64
N GLU A 30 -3.88 -12.40 -15.96
CA GLU A 30 -3.80 -11.20 -16.81
C GLU A 30 -5.07 -10.33 -16.73
N GLU A 31 -6.20 -10.89 -16.30
CA GLU A 31 -7.48 -10.17 -16.18
C GLU A 31 -7.49 -9.13 -15.04
N GLU A 32 -6.55 -9.22 -14.08
CA GLU A 32 -6.42 -8.30 -12.95
C GLU A 32 -5.00 -7.73 -12.82
N ALA A 33 -4.29 -7.60 -13.94
CA ALA A 33 -2.97 -6.97 -13.94
C ALA A 33 -3.07 -5.56 -13.32
N PRO A 34 -2.12 -5.18 -12.43
CA PRO A 34 -2.06 -3.84 -11.88
C PRO A 34 -2.17 -2.79 -12.99
N VAL A 35 -2.93 -1.71 -12.75
CA VAL A 35 -2.98 -0.60 -13.72
C VAL A 35 -1.59 0.03 -13.89
N VAL A 36 -0.77 -0.05 -12.85
CA VAL A 36 0.62 0.42 -12.77
C VAL A 36 1.44 -0.51 -11.88
N ASP A 37 2.75 -0.58 -12.13
CA ASP A 37 3.68 -1.27 -11.23
C ASP A 37 3.64 -0.66 -9.82
N PHE A 38 4.03 -1.45 -8.80
CA PHE A 38 3.98 -1.00 -7.41
C PHE A 38 4.77 0.31 -7.19
N GLU A 39 5.91 0.47 -7.87
CA GLU A 39 6.76 1.66 -7.80
C GLU A 39 6.13 2.89 -8.47
N ASP A 40 5.26 2.69 -9.45
CA ASP A 40 4.59 3.74 -10.21
C ASP A 40 3.24 4.15 -9.60
N CYS A 41 2.79 3.45 -8.55
CA CYS A 41 1.57 3.79 -7.84
C CYS A 41 1.61 5.22 -7.34
N ARG A 42 0.45 5.89 -7.39
CA ARG A 42 0.28 7.30 -7.03
C ARG A 42 0.83 7.61 -5.64
N TRP A 43 0.79 6.65 -4.72
CA TRP A 43 1.40 6.76 -3.40
C TRP A 43 2.89 7.13 -3.44
N PHE A 44 3.67 6.48 -4.31
CA PHE A 44 5.11 6.69 -4.44
C PHE A 44 5.45 7.88 -5.33
N THR A 45 4.59 8.21 -6.31
CA THR A 45 4.87 9.24 -7.32
C THR A 45 4.35 10.63 -6.98
N ARG A 46 3.33 10.77 -6.11
CA ARG A 46 2.72 12.08 -5.78
C ARG A 46 3.47 12.92 -4.74
N GLY A 47 4.56 12.39 -4.19
CA GLY A 47 5.24 12.95 -3.03
C GLY A 47 4.53 12.58 -1.71
N TRP A 48 5.31 12.44 -0.64
CA TRP A 48 4.81 11.94 0.63
C TRP A 48 4.27 13.10 1.48
N THR A 49 3.09 12.92 2.05
CA THR A 49 2.60 13.86 3.06
C THR A 49 3.39 13.69 4.36
N LEU A 50 3.45 14.73 5.19
CA LEU A 50 4.14 14.65 6.48
C LEU A 50 3.59 13.50 7.35
N GLN A 51 2.30 13.17 7.22
CA GLN A 51 1.68 12.05 7.94
C GLN A 51 2.20 10.68 7.47
N GLU A 52 2.63 10.58 6.21
CA GLU A 52 3.18 9.36 5.60
C GLU A 52 4.66 9.19 5.97
N LEU A 53 5.37 10.30 6.17
CA LEU A 53 6.74 10.31 6.70
C LEU A 53 6.81 10.02 8.20
N LEU A 54 5.77 10.41 8.94
CA LEU A 54 5.61 10.14 10.38
C LEU A 54 4.83 8.84 10.64
N ALA A 55 4.63 8.01 9.60
CA ALA A 55 3.86 6.78 9.75
C ALA A 55 4.45 5.90 10.86
N PRO A 56 3.58 5.25 11.66
CA PRO A 56 3.99 4.37 12.75
C PRO A 56 4.83 3.19 12.28
N ASN A 57 5.45 2.49 13.22
CA ASN A 57 6.39 1.39 12.94
C ASN A 57 5.80 0.28 12.08
N GLN A 58 4.47 0.08 12.15
CA GLN A 58 3.75 -0.91 11.38
C GLN A 58 2.85 -0.24 10.33
N VAL A 59 3.16 -0.50 9.06
CA VAL A 59 2.36 -0.04 7.92
C VAL A 59 1.86 -1.24 7.12
N VAL A 60 0.57 -1.27 6.81
CA VAL A 60 -0.07 -2.32 6.01
C VAL A 60 -0.56 -1.73 4.70
N PHE A 61 -0.06 -2.25 3.58
CA PHE A 61 -0.48 -1.83 2.24
C PHE A 61 -1.64 -2.69 1.77
N LEU A 62 -2.67 -2.04 1.27
CA LEU A 62 -3.90 -2.63 0.76
C LEU A 62 -4.09 -2.20 -0.69
N ASP A 63 -4.45 -3.13 -1.57
CA ASP A 63 -4.79 -2.80 -2.96
C ASP A 63 -6.20 -2.22 -3.07
N LYS A 64 -6.60 -1.93 -4.32
CA LYS A 64 -7.93 -1.47 -4.68
C LYS A 64 -9.08 -2.34 -4.13
N TYR A 65 -8.85 -3.63 -3.94
CA TYR A 65 -9.82 -4.61 -3.44
C TYR A 65 -9.70 -4.89 -1.94
N TRP A 66 -8.92 -4.09 -1.21
CA TRP A 66 -8.65 -4.28 0.22
C TRP A 66 -7.88 -5.56 0.53
N THR A 67 -7.15 -6.10 -0.45
CA THR A 67 -6.25 -7.24 -0.27
C THR A 67 -4.92 -6.75 0.29
N VAL A 68 -4.37 -7.44 1.28
CA VAL A 68 -3.06 -7.10 1.84
C VAL A 68 -1.96 -7.42 0.83
N CYS A 69 -1.25 -6.38 0.38
CA CYS A 69 -0.17 -6.49 -0.59
C CYS A 69 1.21 -6.65 0.06
N GLY A 70 1.35 -6.15 1.28
CA GLY A 70 2.61 -6.14 1.98
C GLY A 70 2.55 -5.33 3.27
N THR A 71 3.60 -5.48 4.08
CA THR A 71 3.77 -4.74 5.32
C THR A 71 5.16 -4.12 5.36
N LYS A 72 5.26 -2.97 6.04
CA LYS A 72 6.54 -2.40 6.47
C LYS A 72 6.57 -2.44 7.99
N GLU A 73 7.60 -3.06 8.52
CA GLU A 73 7.95 -3.06 9.93
C GLU A 73 9.37 -2.47 10.05
N SER A 74 9.61 -1.62 11.05
CA SER A 74 10.93 -0.97 11.28
C SER A 74 11.74 -1.67 12.35
#